data_AF-A0AAQ3LDD7-F1
#
_entry.id   AF-A0AAQ3LDD7-F1
#
_cell.length_a   1.000
_cell.length_b   1.000
_cell.length_c   1.000
_cell.angle_alpha   90.00
_cell.angle_beta   90.00
_cell.angle_gamma   90.00
#
_symmetry.space_group_name_H-M   'P 1'
#
loop_
_entity.id
_entity.type
_entity.pdbx_description
1 polymer ?
#
loop_
_entity_poly.entity_id
_entity_poly.type
_entity_poly.pdbx_seq_one_letter_code
_entity_poly.pdbx_strand_id
1 'polypeptide(L)'
;MKTNIIPSVIILVIGSCLSAFAEKPEDSGIVLRGVLDMGSKKLFSVSTPGGSSKDWVELGGGFREYELVSYDPETQMLTVVRDGEELKVPMAGATEVNASAEEISMEERVAEARRIMDIINFEETLDKTLEAQMKGMTNVMRQQMQQAGGNDEELVNFQMKAMEEMFADMDWGTIKDGLIEVYAEVFTKDELTGIVDFYATPSGQASLDKAPELNVKTMEIMTPMILEASQNMQQKMMQFQQERQKKAAEAAAE
;
A
#
# COMPACT_ATOMS: atom_id res chain seq x y z
N MET A 1 -56.25 -65.84 1.15
CA MET A 1 -56.41 -65.77 -0.31
C MET A 1 -55.55 -64.61 -0.80
N LYS A 2 -54.46 -64.88 -1.51
CA LYS A 2 -54.36 -64.71 -2.98
C LYS A 2 -54.50 -63.22 -3.37
N THR A 3 -53.56 -62.51 -4.01
CA THR A 3 -52.38 -62.91 -4.80
C THR A 3 -51.56 -61.65 -5.12
N ASN A 4 -50.26 -61.86 -5.35
CA ASN A 4 -49.27 -61.08 -6.12
C ASN A 4 -49.86 -60.30 -7.33
N ILE A 5 -49.21 -59.26 -7.89
CA ILE A 5 -48.04 -59.36 -8.79
C ILE A 5 -47.35 -57.97 -8.94
N ILE A 6 -46.06 -57.92 -8.59
CA ILE A 6 -44.95 -57.07 -9.09
C ILE A 6 -44.54 -57.67 -10.47
N PRO A 7 -43.99 -57.01 -11.53
CA PRO A 7 -42.80 -56.14 -11.46
C PRO A 7 -42.54 -55.11 -12.60
N SER A 8 -41.60 -54.18 -12.35
CA SER A 8 -40.46 -53.83 -13.24
C SER A 8 -39.58 -52.77 -12.53
N VAL A 9 -38.44 -53.13 -11.91
CA VAL A 9 -37.08 -53.32 -12.53
C VAL A 9 -36.49 -51.91 -12.76
N ILE A 10 -35.48 -51.37 -12.03
CA ILE A 10 -34.05 -51.76 -11.81
C ILE A 10 -33.49 -50.90 -10.63
N ILE A 11 -33.01 -51.48 -9.51
CA ILE A 11 -31.60 -51.68 -9.06
C ILE A 11 -30.81 -50.35 -8.94
N LEU A 12 -30.60 -49.77 -7.74
CA LEU A 12 -29.64 -50.12 -6.67
C LEU A 12 -28.19 -49.74 -7.00
N VAL A 13 -27.66 -48.69 -6.34
CA VAL A 13 -26.41 -48.72 -5.57
C VAL A 13 -26.53 -47.73 -4.41
N ILE A 14 -26.39 -48.27 -3.19
CA ILE A 14 -26.10 -47.53 -1.96
C ILE A 14 -24.64 -47.10 -2.05
N GLY A 15 -24.38 -45.80 -2.00
CA GLY A 15 -23.05 -45.24 -1.78
C GLY A 15 -23.16 -44.25 -0.64
N SER A 16 -22.73 -44.68 0.55
CA SER A 16 -22.33 -43.84 1.66
C SER A 16 -21.71 -42.53 1.16
N CYS A 17 -22.39 -41.40 1.38
CA CYS A 17 -21.71 -40.11 1.38
C CYS A 17 -20.80 -40.13 2.61
N LEU A 18 -19.58 -40.60 2.38
CA LEU A 18 -18.44 -40.31 3.21
C LEU A 18 -18.48 -38.82 3.53
N SER A 19 -18.34 -38.51 4.81
CA SER A 19 -17.81 -37.26 5.29
C SER A 19 -16.69 -36.85 4.32
N ALA A 20 -16.92 -35.81 3.53
CA ALA A 20 -15.81 -35.09 2.94
C ALA A 20 -15.07 -34.53 4.15
N PHE A 21 -14.00 -35.23 4.54
CA PHE A 21 -12.94 -34.61 5.30
C PHE A 21 -12.64 -33.32 4.54
N ALA A 22 -12.82 -32.18 5.20
CA ALA A 22 -12.06 -31.00 4.86
C ALA A 22 -10.61 -31.40 5.08
N GLU A 23 -10.01 -31.96 4.04
CA GLU A 23 -8.59 -32.24 4.00
C GLU A 23 -7.94 -30.87 4.16
N LYS A 24 -7.19 -30.70 5.26
CA LYS A 24 -6.32 -29.55 5.48
C LYS A 24 -5.66 -29.23 4.14
N PRO A 25 -5.64 -27.97 3.66
CA PRO A 25 -4.85 -27.68 2.50
C PRO A 25 -3.43 -28.12 2.84
N GLU A 26 -2.96 -29.18 2.17
CA GLU A 26 -1.54 -29.47 2.13
C GLU A 26 -0.85 -28.16 1.77
N ASP A 27 0.26 -27.87 2.42
CA ASP A 27 1.14 -26.79 2.00
C ASP A 27 1.46 -27.03 0.52
N SER A 28 0.78 -26.30 -0.37
CA SER A 28 0.71 -26.63 -1.79
C SER A 28 2.05 -26.40 -2.47
N GLY A 29 3.09 -25.96 -1.75
CA GLY A 29 4.43 -25.68 -2.25
C GLY A 29 4.48 -24.54 -3.27
N ILE A 30 3.31 -23.98 -3.63
CA ILE A 30 3.08 -22.95 -4.61
C ILE A 30 2.07 -21.94 -4.07
N VAL A 31 2.33 -20.67 -4.36
CA VAL A 31 1.52 -19.51 -3.97
C VAL A 31 1.27 -18.68 -5.22
N LEU A 32 0.00 -18.35 -5.49
CA LEU A 32 -0.36 -17.35 -6.50
C LEU A 32 -0.18 -15.95 -5.91
N ARG A 33 0.74 -15.14 -6.44
CA ARG A 33 1.08 -13.80 -5.96
C ARG A 33 0.40 -12.67 -6.71
N GLY A 34 -0.07 -12.92 -7.93
CA GLY A 34 -0.73 -11.90 -8.72
C GLY A 34 -1.25 -12.43 -10.05
N VAL A 35 -2.26 -11.75 -10.56
CA VAL A 35 -2.88 -12.03 -11.87
C VAL A 35 -2.83 -10.76 -12.70
N LEU A 36 -2.19 -10.83 -13.86
CA LEU A 36 -2.16 -9.75 -14.85
C LEU A 36 -3.09 -10.10 -16.00
N ASP A 37 -4.19 -9.37 -16.11
CA ASP A 37 -5.19 -9.55 -17.15
C ASP A 37 -4.96 -8.56 -18.30
N MET A 38 -4.64 -9.09 -19.48
CA MET A 38 -4.47 -8.31 -20.72
C MET A 38 -5.63 -8.51 -21.70
N GLY A 39 -6.78 -9.00 -21.23
CA GLY A 39 -7.99 -9.24 -22.02
C GLY A 39 -7.93 -10.54 -22.82
N SER A 40 -7.08 -10.61 -23.85
CA SER A 40 -6.92 -11.83 -24.68
C SER A 40 -6.01 -12.88 -24.03
N LYS A 41 -5.23 -12.49 -23.03
CA LYS A 41 -4.28 -13.34 -22.30
C LYS A 41 -4.27 -12.97 -20.82
N LYS A 42 -4.07 -13.98 -19.98
CA LYS A 42 -3.85 -13.81 -18.54
C LYS A 42 -2.51 -14.42 -18.16
N LEU A 43 -1.79 -13.69 -17.31
CA LEU A 43 -0.49 -14.05 -16.80
C LEU A 43 -0.56 -14.18 -15.28
N PHE A 44 0.13 -15.16 -14.73
CA PHE A 44 0.10 -15.53 -13.32
C PHE A 44 1.50 -15.44 -12.72
N SER A 45 1.62 -14.68 -11.64
CA SER A 45 2.83 -14.63 -10.84
C SER A 45 2.72 -15.70 -9.75
N VAL A 46 3.57 -16.72 -9.83
CA VAL A 46 3.60 -17.83 -8.84
C VAL A 46 4.96 -17.93 -8.18
N SER A 47 4.99 -18.35 -6.92
CA SER A 47 6.23 -18.57 -6.14
C SER A 47 6.08 -19.76 -5.20
N THR A 48 7.17 -20.18 -4.56
CA THR A 48 7.06 -20.99 -3.35
C THR A 48 6.58 -20.16 -2.16
N PRO A 49 6.10 -20.79 -1.08
CA PRO A 49 5.94 -20.14 0.23
C PRO A 49 7.22 -19.40 0.63
N GLY A 50 7.11 -18.17 1.13
CA GLY A 50 8.25 -17.31 1.51
C GLY A 50 9.15 -16.82 0.36
N GLY A 51 8.93 -17.29 -0.88
CA GLY A 51 9.70 -16.89 -2.06
C GLY A 51 9.10 -15.68 -2.78
N SER A 52 9.93 -14.96 -3.53
CA SER A 52 9.51 -13.94 -4.50
C SER A 52 9.29 -14.56 -5.87
N SER A 53 8.23 -14.15 -6.58
CA SER A 53 8.06 -14.47 -8.00
C SER A 53 8.79 -13.44 -8.87
N LYS A 54 9.55 -13.89 -9.88
CA LYS A 54 10.21 -13.01 -10.87
C LYS A 54 9.60 -13.13 -12.26
N ASP A 55 8.89 -14.22 -12.53
CA ASP A 55 8.41 -14.59 -13.85
C ASP A 55 6.90 -14.72 -13.87
N TRP A 56 6.29 -14.31 -14.99
CA TRP A 56 4.87 -14.42 -15.26
C TRP A 56 4.60 -15.62 -16.18
N VAL A 57 3.67 -16.48 -15.78
CA VAL A 57 3.36 -17.76 -16.47
C VAL A 57 1.96 -17.70 -17.07
N GLU A 58 1.75 -18.21 -18.29
CA GLU A 58 0.41 -18.35 -18.90
C GLU A 58 -0.27 -19.67 -18.45
N LEU A 59 -1.59 -19.79 -18.63
CA LEU A 59 -2.26 -21.11 -18.51
C LEU A 59 -1.68 -22.09 -19.55
N GLY A 60 -1.47 -23.34 -19.14
CA GLY A 60 -0.68 -24.36 -19.85
C GLY A 60 0.83 -24.24 -19.61
N GLY A 61 1.28 -23.22 -18.88
CA GLY A 61 2.67 -23.06 -18.47
C GLY A 61 2.99 -23.81 -17.17
N GLY A 62 4.25 -24.18 -17.00
CA GLY A 62 4.75 -24.90 -15.82
C GLY A 62 5.52 -23.99 -14.86
N PHE A 63 5.34 -24.22 -13.56
CA PHE A 63 6.18 -23.72 -12.49
C PHE A 63 6.65 -24.91 -11.64
N ARG A 64 7.92 -25.28 -11.79
CA ARG A 64 8.50 -26.47 -11.15
C ARG A 64 7.69 -27.74 -11.49
N GLU A 65 7.19 -28.45 -10.48
CA GLU A 65 6.32 -29.62 -10.60
C GLU A 65 4.84 -29.30 -10.87
N TYR A 66 4.46 -28.03 -10.91
CA TYR A 66 3.07 -27.59 -11.10
C TYR A 66 2.81 -27.13 -12.54
N GLU A 67 1.71 -27.58 -13.13
CA GLU A 67 1.18 -27.02 -14.38
C GLU A 67 -0.06 -26.16 -14.09
N LEU A 68 -0.12 -24.94 -14.62
CA LEU A 68 -1.25 -24.02 -14.42
C LEU A 68 -2.35 -24.35 -15.43
N VAL A 69 -3.50 -24.84 -14.99
CA VAL A 69 -4.52 -25.37 -15.93
C VAL A 69 -5.74 -24.48 -16.09
N SER A 70 -6.21 -23.82 -15.04
CA SER A 70 -7.35 -22.90 -15.11
C SER A 70 -7.34 -21.87 -13.98
N TYR A 71 -8.05 -20.76 -14.17
CA TYR A 71 -8.23 -19.74 -13.15
C TYR A 71 -9.68 -19.28 -13.11
N ASP A 72 -10.25 -19.25 -11.91
CA ASP A 72 -11.58 -18.70 -11.66
C ASP A 72 -11.43 -17.24 -11.16
N PRO A 73 -11.87 -16.24 -11.94
CA PRO A 73 -11.78 -14.85 -11.54
C PRO A 73 -12.78 -14.43 -10.45
N GLU A 74 -13.89 -15.16 -10.27
CA GLU A 74 -14.87 -14.85 -9.23
C GLU A 74 -14.36 -15.27 -7.85
N THR A 75 -13.75 -16.45 -7.77
CA THR A 75 -13.22 -16.99 -6.52
C THR A 75 -11.72 -16.71 -6.33
N GLN A 76 -11.06 -16.12 -7.34
CA GLN A 76 -9.62 -15.87 -7.37
C GLN A 76 -8.77 -17.11 -7.10
N MET A 77 -9.24 -18.26 -7.60
CA MET A 77 -8.61 -19.56 -7.42
C MET A 77 -7.91 -20.00 -8.70
N LEU A 78 -6.61 -20.25 -8.62
CA LEU A 78 -5.83 -20.91 -9.66
C LEU A 78 -5.87 -22.42 -9.44
N THR A 79 -6.19 -23.17 -10.48
CA THR A 79 -6.07 -24.62 -10.47
C THR A 79 -4.74 -24.99 -11.09
N VAL A 80 -3.96 -25.78 -10.36
CA VAL A 80 -2.69 -26.34 -10.82
C VAL A 80 -2.74 -27.85 -10.76
N VAL A 81 -1.92 -28.53 -11.55
CA VAL A 81 -1.76 -29.99 -11.50
C VAL A 81 -0.35 -30.33 -11.03
N ARG A 82 -0.24 -31.20 -10.02
CA ARG A 82 1.02 -31.82 -9.56
C ARG A 82 0.83 -33.32 -9.56
N ASP A 83 1.70 -34.06 -10.24
CA ASP A 83 1.66 -35.53 -10.29
C ASP A 83 0.30 -36.13 -10.72
N GLY A 84 -0.47 -35.38 -11.52
CA GLY A 84 -1.80 -35.79 -12.00
C GLY A 84 -2.97 -35.44 -11.07
N GLU A 85 -2.69 -34.81 -9.92
CA GLU A 85 -3.71 -34.33 -8.98
C GLU A 85 -3.94 -32.82 -9.13
N GLU A 86 -5.21 -32.42 -9.16
CA GLU A 86 -5.60 -31.01 -9.21
C GLU A 86 -5.55 -30.38 -7.81
N LEU A 87 -4.79 -29.29 -7.69
CA LEU A 87 -4.67 -28.48 -6.49
C LEU A 87 -5.26 -27.09 -6.75
N LYS A 88 -6.03 -26.58 -5.79
CA LYS A 88 -6.64 -25.25 -5.84
C LYS A 88 -5.81 -24.28 -5.01
N VAL A 89 -5.23 -23.29 -5.66
CA VAL A 89 -4.30 -22.31 -5.11
C VAL A 89 -5.00 -20.94 -5.09
N PRO A 90 -5.42 -20.43 -3.93
CA PRO A 90 -5.96 -19.08 -3.83
C PRO A 90 -4.87 -18.05 -4.13
N MET A 91 -5.25 -16.89 -4.67
CA MET A 91 -4.35 -15.75 -4.69
C MET A 91 -3.97 -15.39 -3.25
N ALA A 92 -2.68 -15.22 -2.98
CA ALA A 92 -2.17 -14.61 -1.75
C ALA A 92 -2.65 -13.16 -1.73
N GLY A 93 -3.76 -12.94 -1.03
CA GLY A 93 -4.56 -11.71 -1.03
C GLY A 93 -6.06 -11.92 -1.29
N ALA A 94 -6.48 -13.08 -1.81
CA ALA A 94 -7.88 -13.45 -2.04
C ALA A 94 -8.51 -14.24 -0.87
N THR A 95 -7.76 -14.53 0.18
CA THR A 95 -8.23 -15.33 1.32
C THR A 95 -8.33 -14.49 2.58
N GLU A 96 -9.32 -13.60 2.63
CA GLU A 96 -9.99 -13.19 3.88
C GLU A 96 -11.53 -13.10 3.69
N VAL A 97 -12.16 -14.07 3.00
CA VAL A 97 -13.65 -14.20 3.06
C VAL A 97 -14.12 -15.62 3.38
N ASN A 98 -13.26 -16.59 3.70
CA ASN A 98 -13.74 -17.87 4.25
C ASN A 98 -13.00 -18.28 5.51
N ALA A 99 -13.70 -18.05 6.61
CA ALA A 99 -13.40 -18.47 7.96
C ALA A 99 -13.07 -19.98 8.02
N SER A 100 -11.86 -20.29 8.49
CA SER A 100 -11.55 -21.37 9.46
C SER A 100 -10.08 -21.80 9.36
N ALA A 101 -9.17 -20.87 9.61
CA ALA A 101 -7.92 -21.17 10.28
C ALA A 101 -7.82 -20.16 11.42
N GLU A 102 -8.02 -20.66 12.63
CA GLU A 102 -7.90 -20.03 13.95
C GLU A 102 -7.35 -18.60 13.99
N GLU A 103 -8.16 -17.69 14.57
CA GLU A 103 -7.79 -16.43 15.20
C GLU A 103 -6.29 -16.11 15.19
N ILE A 104 -5.81 -15.52 14.09
CA ILE A 104 -4.85 -14.44 14.25
C ILE A 104 -5.65 -13.35 14.93
N SER A 105 -5.55 -13.29 16.25
CA SER A 105 -6.36 -12.36 17.01
C SER A 105 -6.00 -10.94 16.56
N MET A 106 -6.99 -10.04 16.59
CA MET A 106 -6.74 -8.61 16.41
C MET A 106 -5.58 -8.13 17.30
N GLU A 107 -5.38 -8.77 18.45
CA GLU A 107 -4.25 -8.57 19.36
C GLU A 107 -2.88 -8.85 18.72
N GLU A 108 -2.72 -9.89 17.90
CA GLU A 108 -1.47 -10.16 17.20
C GLU A 108 -1.18 -9.13 16.09
N ARG A 109 -2.21 -8.67 15.36
CA ARG A 109 -2.05 -7.58 14.37
C ARG A 109 -1.71 -6.27 15.07
N VAL A 110 -2.35 -5.96 16.19
CA VAL A 110 -2.02 -4.82 17.04
C VAL A 110 -0.59 -4.91 17.57
N ALA A 111 -0.13 -6.10 17.95
CA ALA A 111 1.25 -6.30 18.38
C ALA A 111 2.26 -6.02 17.26
N GLU A 112 1.98 -6.47 16.03
CA GLU A 112 2.88 -6.22 14.90
C GLU A 112 2.84 -4.77 14.43
N ALA A 113 1.65 -4.15 14.38
CA ALA A 113 1.51 -2.72 14.12
C ALA A 113 2.26 -1.87 15.17
N ARG A 114 2.26 -2.29 16.45
CA ARG A 114 3.06 -1.63 17.49
C ARG A 114 4.56 -1.74 17.20
N ARG A 115 5.05 -2.90 16.77
CA ARG A 115 6.45 -3.06 16.35
C ARG A 115 6.82 -2.15 15.18
N ILE A 116 5.92 -1.95 14.22
CA ILE A 116 6.15 -0.98 13.13
C ILE A 116 6.38 0.41 13.73
N MET A 117 5.51 0.87 14.63
CA MET A 117 5.64 2.21 15.24
C MET A 117 6.96 2.38 16.01
N ASP A 118 7.44 1.31 16.65
CA ASP A 118 8.71 1.34 17.36
C ASP A 118 9.91 1.32 16.38
N ILE A 119 9.87 0.49 15.32
CA ILE A 119 10.93 0.40 14.32
C ILE A 119 11.09 1.68 13.49
N ILE A 120 9.98 2.37 13.21
CA ILE A 120 10.02 3.69 12.55
C ILE A 120 10.36 4.82 13.51
N ASN A 121 10.60 4.52 14.78
CA ASN A 121 10.83 5.50 15.86
C ASN A 121 9.77 6.61 15.83
N PHE A 122 8.48 6.24 15.87
CA PHE A 122 7.36 7.17 15.65
C PHE A 122 7.46 8.43 16.51
N GLU A 123 7.74 8.28 17.80
CA GLU A 123 7.86 9.39 18.75
C GLU A 123 9.00 10.35 18.36
N GLU A 124 10.20 9.83 18.10
CA GLU A 124 11.35 10.64 17.68
C GLU A 124 11.12 11.30 16.31
N THR A 125 10.52 10.57 15.38
CA THR A 125 10.20 11.07 14.03
C THR A 125 9.16 12.19 14.11
N LEU A 126 8.16 12.04 14.96
CA LEU A 126 7.13 13.04 15.20
C LEU A 126 7.73 14.30 15.83
N ASP A 127 8.56 14.16 16.87
CA ASP A 127 9.26 15.29 17.51
C ASP A 127 10.09 16.08 16.50
N LYS A 128 10.92 15.40 15.71
CA LYS A 128 11.74 16.03 14.66
C LYS A 128 10.88 16.71 13.59
N THR A 129 9.76 16.09 13.23
CA THR A 129 8.83 16.64 12.22
C THR A 129 8.15 17.90 12.74
N LEU A 130 7.67 17.89 13.99
CA LEU A 130 7.06 19.05 14.64
C LEU A 130 8.08 20.18 14.79
N GLU A 131 9.30 19.88 15.24
CA GLU A 131 10.37 20.88 15.33
C GLU A 131 10.68 21.53 13.97
N ALA A 132 10.82 20.73 12.92
CA ALA A 132 11.06 21.21 11.57
C ALA A 132 9.89 22.06 11.05
N GLN A 133 8.66 21.63 11.29
CA GLN A 133 7.46 22.35 10.89
C GLN A 133 7.32 23.68 11.64
N MET A 134 7.55 23.68 12.96
CA MET A 134 7.56 24.88 13.79
C MET A 134 8.60 25.88 13.28
N LYS A 135 9.84 25.45 13.05
CA LYS A 135 10.90 26.30 12.46
C LYS A 135 10.50 26.88 11.11
N GLY A 136 9.90 26.07 10.24
CA GLY A 136 9.41 26.51 8.93
C GLY A 136 8.34 27.59 9.07
N MET A 137 7.38 27.38 9.95
CA MET A 137 6.30 28.33 10.23
C MET A 137 6.82 29.62 10.87
N THR A 138 7.78 29.57 11.79
CA THR A 138 8.43 30.76 12.34
C THR A 138 9.05 31.61 11.24
N ASN A 139 9.75 30.98 10.29
CA ASN A 139 10.39 31.67 9.18
C ASN A 139 9.35 32.35 8.28
N VAL A 140 8.24 31.68 7.98
CA VAL A 140 7.13 32.24 7.20
C VAL A 140 6.49 33.41 7.93
N MET A 141 6.24 33.28 9.23
CA MET A 141 5.63 34.33 10.05
C MET A 141 6.53 35.57 10.12
N ARG A 142 7.83 35.38 10.36
CA ARG A 142 8.83 36.45 10.35
C ARG A 142 8.86 37.16 9.00
N GLN A 143 8.84 36.39 7.90
CA GLN A 143 8.83 36.96 6.56
C GLN A 143 7.56 37.79 6.29
N GLN A 144 6.37 37.32 6.70
CA GLN A 144 5.13 38.07 6.56
C GLN A 144 5.14 39.36 7.39
N MET A 145 5.61 39.30 8.64
CA MET A 145 5.72 40.47 9.51
C MET A 145 6.65 41.52 8.89
N GLN A 146 7.82 41.11 8.39
CA GLN A 146 8.75 42.00 7.71
C GLN A 146 8.13 42.66 6.47
N GLN A 147 7.33 41.93 5.69
CA GLN A 147 6.61 42.50 4.54
C GLN A 147 5.53 43.50 4.95
N ALA A 148 4.88 43.30 6.10
CA ALA A 148 3.91 44.22 6.68
C ALA A 148 4.54 45.42 7.40
N GLY A 149 5.88 45.53 7.41
CA GLY A 149 6.61 46.60 8.09
C GLY A 149 6.74 46.42 9.61
N GLY A 150 6.38 45.24 10.14
CA GLY A 150 6.53 44.86 11.54
C GLY A 150 7.81 44.04 11.78
N ASN A 151 8.41 44.18 12.96
CA ASN A 151 9.54 43.36 13.40
C ASN A 151 9.43 43.01 14.89
N ASP A 152 8.22 42.69 15.33
CA ASP A 152 7.93 42.33 16.71
C ASP A 152 8.33 40.87 16.96
N GLU A 153 9.63 40.65 17.20
CA GLU A 153 10.18 39.34 17.56
C GLU A 153 9.62 38.82 18.89
N GLU A 154 9.17 39.69 19.79
CA GLU A 154 8.56 39.25 21.05
C GLU A 154 7.22 38.56 20.77
N LEU A 155 6.40 39.15 19.90
CA LEU A 155 5.15 38.54 19.44
C LEU A 155 5.37 37.21 18.71
N VAL A 156 6.38 37.14 17.83
CA VAL A 156 6.72 35.89 17.12
C VAL A 156 7.13 34.80 18.10
N ASN A 157 8.03 35.12 19.04
CA ASN A 157 8.48 34.15 20.04
C ASN A 157 7.36 33.71 20.97
N PHE A 158 6.47 34.63 21.37
CA PHE A 158 5.29 34.29 22.16
C PHE A 158 4.36 33.31 21.43
N GLN A 159 4.06 33.57 20.16
CA GLN A 159 3.22 32.67 19.35
C GLN A 159 3.86 31.30 19.16
N MET A 160 5.17 31.25 18.89
CA MET A 160 5.88 29.98 18.77
C MET A 160 5.84 29.18 20.07
N LYS A 161 6.08 29.83 21.21
CA LYS A 161 6.02 29.18 22.51
C LYS A 161 4.61 28.68 22.84
N ALA A 162 3.58 29.47 22.53
CA ALA A 162 2.19 29.06 22.72
C ALA A 162 1.82 27.84 21.86
N MET A 163 2.35 27.76 20.63
CA MET A 163 2.13 26.58 19.76
C MET A 163 2.91 25.36 20.24
N GLU A 164 4.14 25.54 20.70
CA GLU A 164 4.94 24.46 21.31
C GLU A 164 4.23 23.90 22.54
N GLU A 165 3.74 24.76 23.44
CA GLU A 165 2.93 24.35 24.60
C GLU A 165 1.66 23.62 24.18
N MET A 166 0.95 24.11 23.14
CA MET A 166 -0.23 23.44 22.59
C MET A 166 0.08 22.03 22.09
N PHE A 167 1.19 21.82 21.38
CA PHE A 167 1.59 20.50 20.89
C PHE A 167 2.12 19.59 22.01
N ALA A 168 2.78 20.15 23.02
CA ALA A 168 3.24 19.40 24.19
C ALA A 168 2.07 18.89 25.04
N ASP A 169 0.95 19.61 25.06
CA ASP A 169 -0.28 19.21 25.74
C ASP A 169 -1.09 18.15 24.96
N MET A 170 -0.73 17.84 23.70
CA MET A 170 -1.40 16.78 22.93
C MET A 170 -0.98 15.40 23.44
N ASP A 171 -1.97 14.50 23.56
CA ASP A 171 -1.71 13.11 23.91
C ASP A 171 -1.26 12.31 22.69
N TRP A 172 0.04 12.37 22.41
CA TRP A 172 0.69 11.61 21.34
C TRP A 172 0.61 10.10 21.55
N GLY A 173 0.44 9.64 22.80
CA GLY A 173 0.23 8.23 23.12
C GLY A 173 -1.09 7.73 22.56
N THR A 174 -2.18 8.47 22.79
CA THR A 174 -3.49 8.17 22.21
C THR A 174 -3.47 8.18 20.68
N ILE A 175 -2.74 9.12 20.06
CA ILE A 175 -2.58 9.16 18.59
C ILE A 175 -1.81 7.93 18.09
N LYS A 176 -0.72 7.55 18.77
CA LYS A 176 0.06 6.35 18.44
C LYS A 176 -0.81 5.10 18.54
N ASP A 177 -1.57 4.94 19.62
CA ASP A 177 -2.45 3.79 19.81
C ASP A 177 -3.57 3.73 18.75
N GLY A 178 -4.20 4.87 18.43
CA GLY A 178 -5.17 4.94 17.33
C GLY A 178 -4.57 4.58 15.97
N LEU A 179 -3.32 4.97 15.70
CA LEU A 179 -2.62 4.60 14.47
C LEU A 179 -2.28 3.11 14.43
N ILE A 180 -1.91 2.52 15.57
CA ILE A 180 -1.70 1.07 15.71
C ILE A 180 -2.99 0.30 15.36
N GLU A 181 -4.14 0.74 15.88
CA GLU A 181 -5.43 0.14 15.57
C GLU A 181 -5.73 0.22 14.07
N VAL A 182 -5.57 1.39 13.45
CA VAL A 182 -5.78 1.57 12.01
C VAL A 182 -4.87 0.64 11.18
N TYR A 183 -3.59 0.52 11.54
CA TYR A 183 -2.68 -0.40 10.85
C TYR A 183 -3.12 -1.86 11.02
N ALA A 184 -3.55 -2.25 12.22
CA ALA A 184 -4.03 -3.60 12.49
C ALA A 184 -5.38 -3.94 11.82
N GLU A 185 -6.18 -2.93 11.48
CA GLU A 185 -7.44 -3.06 10.73
C GLU A 185 -7.21 -3.12 9.21
N VAL A 186 -6.28 -2.31 8.69
CA VAL A 186 -6.07 -2.14 7.24
C VAL A 186 -5.16 -3.23 6.67
N PHE A 187 -4.19 -3.70 7.45
CA PHE A 187 -3.22 -4.69 7.00
C PHE A 187 -3.45 -6.05 7.64
N THR A 188 -3.16 -7.10 6.89
CA THR A 188 -3.08 -8.46 7.42
C THR A 188 -1.82 -8.63 8.29
N LYS A 189 -1.79 -9.65 9.15
CA LYS A 189 -0.60 -9.94 9.98
C LYS A 189 0.65 -10.19 9.14
N ASP A 190 0.52 -10.91 8.03
CA ASP A 190 1.65 -11.24 7.17
C ASP A 190 2.22 -10.00 6.49
N GLU A 191 1.37 -9.05 6.11
CA GLU A 191 1.82 -7.76 5.56
C GLU A 191 2.51 -6.90 6.62
N LEU A 192 1.94 -6.81 7.83
CA LEU A 192 2.57 -6.11 8.95
C LEU A 192 3.93 -6.72 9.30
N THR A 193 4.02 -8.06 9.33
CA THR A 193 5.26 -8.80 9.60
C THR A 193 6.28 -8.54 8.51
N GLY A 194 5.87 -8.55 7.23
CA GLY A 194 6.76 -8.25 6.11
C GLY A 194 7.31 -6.82 6.15
N ILE A 195 6.50 -5.86 6.59
CA ILE A 195 6.94 -4.47 6.82
C ILE A 195 7.99 -4.42 7.93
N VAL A 196 7.71 -5.06 9.07
CA VAL A 196 8.64 -5.14 10.21
C VAL A 196 9.96 -5.79 9.81
N ASP A 197 9.91 -6.94 9.15
CA ASP A 197 11.10 -7.69 8.72
C ASP A 197 11.98 -6.86 7.79
N PHE A 198 11.38 -6.12 6.85
CA PHE A 198 12.13 -5.24 5.97
C PHE A 198 12.80 -4.10 6.73
N TYR A 199 12.05 -3.35 7.55
CA TYR A 199 12.59 -2.20 8.28
C TYR A 199 13.52 -2.59 9.42
N ALA A 200 13.50 -3.84 9.90
CA ALA A 200 14.50 -4.37 10.81
C ALA A 200 15.87 -4.61 10.15
N THR A 201 15.94 -4.66 8.81
CA THR A 201 17.23 -4.80 8.11
C THR A 201 18.05 -3.50 8.15
N PRO A 202 19.39 -3.57 8.03
CA PRO A 202 20.23 -2.37 7.91
C PRO A 202 19.85 -1.47 6.72
N SER A 203 19.41 -2.08 5.61
CA SER A 203 18.96 -1.33 4.43
C SER A 203 17.60 -0.66 4.66
N GLY A 204 16.68 -1.33 5.38
CA GLY A 204 15.40 -0.78 5.77
C GLY A 204 15.55 0.41 6.71
N GLN A 205 16.35 0.29 7.77
CA GLN A 205 16.69 1.42 8.64
C GLN A 205 17.35 2.57 7.87
N ALA A 206 18.33 2.27 7.01
CA ALA A 206 18.98 3.30 6.20
C ALA A 206 17.99 4.03 5.26
N SER A 207 16.91 3.37 4.83
CA SER A 207 15.89 4.00 4.00
C SER A 207 15.07 5.04 4.78
N LEU A 208 14.79 4.78 6.06
CA LEU A 208 14.13 5.72 6.96
C LEU A 208 15.05 6.91 7.27
N ASP A 209 16.29 6.61 7.68
CA ASP A 209 17.27 7.64 8.06
C ASP A 209 17.63 8.58 6.92
N LYS A 210 17.68 8.06 5.68
CA LYS A 210 18.09 8.83 4.50
C LYS A 210 16.93 9.47 3.75
N ALA A 211 15.68 9.18 4.11
CA ALA A 211 14.52 9.79 3.45
C ALA A 211 14.57 11.34 3.49
N PRO A 212 14.93 12.02 4.60
CA PRO A 212 15.05 13.48 4.61
C PRO A 212 16.16 13.98 3.68
N GLU A 213 17.31 13.32 3.64
CA GLU A 213 18.43 13.70 2.76
C GLU A 213 18.05 13.55 1.28
N LEU A 214 17.36 12.47 0.94
CA LEU A 214 16.85 12.25 -0.42
C LEU A 214 15.88 13.35 -0.84
N ASN A 215 14.98 13.77 0.05
CA ASN A 215 14.05 14.86 -0.22
C ASN A 215 14.79 16.19 -0.47
N VAL A 216 15.79 16.53 0.35
CA VAL A 216 16.62 17.74 0.16
C VAL A 216 17.33 17.70 -1.20
N LYS A 217 18.03 16.60 -1.50
CA LYS A 217 18.73 16.45 -2.79
C LYS A 217 17.79 16.50 -3.99
N THR A 218 16.59 15.95 -3.85
CA THR A 218 15.56 16.01 -4.89
C THR A 218 15.14 17.45 -5.15
N MET A 219 14.94 18.25 -4.10
CA MET A 219 14.65 19.68 -4.23
C MET A 219 15.80 20.47 -4.86
N GLU A 220 17.05 20.17 -4.51
CA GLU A 220 18.23 20.78 -5.15
C GLU A 220 18.27 20.52 -6.66
N ILE A 221 17.91 19.31 -7.10
CA ILE A 221 17.81 18.95 -8.52
C ILE A 221 16.66 19.69 -9.21
N MET A 222 15.51 19.81 -8.56
CA MET A 222 14.32 20.45 -9.15
C MET A 222 14.43 21.98 -9.21
N THR A 223 15.10 22.62 -8.26
CA THR A 223 15.20 24.09 -8.15
C THR A 223 15.64 24.79 -9.45
N PRO A 224 16.73 24.39 -10.13
CA PRO A 224 17.13 25.05 -11.38
C PRO A 224 16.11 24.84 -12.51
N MET A 225 15.45 23.68 -12.58
CA MET A 225 14.42 23.40 -13.58
C MET A 225 13.21 24.30 -13.39
N ILE A 226 12.78 24.49 -12.13
CA ILE A 226 11.69 25.40 -11.78
C ILE A 226 12.06 26.85 -12.14
N LEU A 227 13.31 27.27 -11.87
CA LEU A 227 13.77 28.61 -12.21
C LEU A 227 13.76 28.85 -13.73
N GLU A 228 14.27 27.91 -14.52
CA GLU A 228 14.25 27.98 -15.98
C GLU A 228 12.81 28.03 -16.52
N ALA A 229 11.93 27.16 -16.01
CA ALA A 229 10.52 27.14 -16.38
C ALA A 229 9.83 28.48 -16.06
N SER A 230 10.13 29.07 -14.90
CA SER A 230 9.62 30.39 -14.49
C SER A 230 10.08 31.51 -15.42
N GLN A 231 11.36 31.52 -15.81
CA GLN A 231 11.90 32.51 -16.75
C GLN A 231 11.26 32.39 -18.14
N ASN A 232 11.11 31.16 -18.65
CA ASN A 232 10.43 30.90 -19.91
C ASN A 232 8.96 31.35 -19.87
N MET A 233 8.28 31.15 -18.74
CA MET A 233 6.92 31.64 -18.53
C MET A 233 6.85 33.18 -18.56
N GLN A 234 7.76 33.86 -17.87
CA GLN A 234 7.86 35.33 -17.89
C GLN A 234 8.07 35.86 -19.32
N GLN A 235 8.93 35.22 -20.11
CA GLN A 235 9.16 35.61 -21.51
C GLN A 235 7.90 35.46 -22.36
N LYS A 236 7.19 34.33 -22.25
CA LYS A 236 5.92 34.12 -22.96
C LYS A 236 4.86 35.15 -22.57
N MET A 237 4.79 35.51 -21.29
CA MET A 237 3.88 36.56 -20.82
C MET A 237 4.22 37.94 -21.39
N MET A 238 5.51 38.29 -21.49
CA MET A 238 5.93 39.55 -22.13
C MET A 238 5.58 39.57 -23.62
N GLN A 239 5.82 38.49 -24.34
CA GLN A 239 5.46 38.37 -25.77
C GLN A 239 3.97 38.54 -25.98
N PHE A 240 3.15 37.86 -25.16
CA PHE A 240 1.69 37.98 -25.23
C PHE A 240 1.21 39.41 -24.98
N GLN A 241 1.78 40.13 -24.01
CA GLN A 241 1.44 41.53 -23.76
C GLN A 241 1.82 42.45 -24.92
N GLN A 242 2.99 42.24 -25.54
CA GLN A 242 3.42 43.02 -26.70
C GLN A 242 2.48 42.79 -27.90
N GLU A 243 2.10 41.55 -28.18
CA GLU A 243 1.14 41.23 -29.24
C GLU A 243 -0.23 41.89 -28.98
N ARG A 244 -0.69 41.89 -27.73
CA ARG A 244 -1.94 42.56 -27.32
C ARG A 244 -1.88 44.07 -27.54
N GLN A 245 -0.79 44.73 -27.16
CA GLN A 245 -0.61 46.17 -27.36
C GLN A 245 -0.55 46.52 -28.85
N LYS A 246 0.17 45.71 -29.64
CA LYS A 246 0.25 45.90 -31.09
C LYS A 246 -1.13 45.80 -31.76
N LYS A 247 -1.90 44.75 -31.44
CA LYS A 247 -3.28 44.60 -31.94
C LYS A 247 -4.20 45.74 -31.52
N ALA A 248 -4.07 46.23 -30.30
CA ALA A 248 -4.86 47.38 -29.82
C ALA A 248 -4.50 48.68 -30.53
N ALA A 249 -3.21 48.90 -30.85
CA ALA A 249 -2.76 50.06 -31.62
C ALA A 249 -3.21 50.00 -33.08
N GLU A 250 -3.19 48.82 -33.70
CA GLU A 250 -3.70 48.60 -35.06
C GLU A 250 -5.21 48.85 -35.15
N ALA A 251 -5.99 48.37 -34.18
CA ALA A 251 -7.44 48.59 -34.11
C ALA A 251 -7.86 50.05 -33.81
N ALA A 252 -6.96 50.87 -33.25
CA ALA A 252 -7.21 52.29 -33.00
C ALA A 252 -6.80 53.19 -34.19
N ALA A 253 -6.12 52.63 -35.19
CA ALA A 253 -5.69 53.33 -36.40
C ALA A 253 -6.62 53.09 -37.61
N GLU A 254 -7.57 52.15 -37.50
CA GLU A 254 -8.73 51.95 -38.38
C GLU A 254 -9.93 52.80 -37.91
#